data_AF-A0A6M0D248-F1
#
_entry.id   AF-A0A6M0D248-F1
#
_cell.length_a   1.000
_cell.length_b   1.000
_cell.length_c   1.000
_cell.angle_alpha   90.00
_cell.angle_beta   90.00
_cell.angle_gamma   90.00
#
_symmetry.space_group_name_H-M   'P 1'
#
loop_
_entity.id
_entity.type
_entity.pdbx_description
1 polymer ?
#
loop_
_entity_poly.entity_id
_entity_poly.type
_entity_poly.pdbx_seq_one_letter_code
_entity_poly.pdbx_strand_id
1 'polypeptide(L)'
;DFGQTLGYWGLQSGPYVMLPLLGPSTVRDALAKYPDSYTEPYRYINHVPTRNTALAVDVVDTRASLLSAEKMIRGDKYSFIRNAYLQNREFKVKDGEVKDDF
;
A
#
# COMPACT_ATOMS: atom_id res chain seq x y z
N ASP A 1 5.60 -3.32 7.22
CA ASP A 1 4.24 -3.88 7.18
C ASP A 1 4.33 -5.40 7.04
N PHE A 2 3.27 -6.14 7.38
CA PHE A 2 3.29 -7.60 7.40
C PHE A 2 3.52 -8.20 6.01
N GLY A 3 3.12 -7.52 4.94
CA GLY A 3 3.37 -7.98 3.58
C GLY A 3 4.85 -7.96 3.20
N GLN A 4 5.62 -7.00 3.75
CA GLN A 4 7.08 -6.95 3.59
C GLN A 4 7.72 -8.13 4.31
N THR A 5 7.27 -8.39 5.55
CA THR A 5 7.71 -9.55 6.33
C THR A 5 7.46 -10.84 5.58
N LEU A 6 6.25 -11.06 5.05
CA LEU A 6 5.94 -12.23 4.23
C LEU A 6 6.83 -12.32 2.98
N GLY A 7 7.11 -11.18 2.35
CA GLY A 7 8.00 -11.12 1.19
C GLY A 7 9.44 -11.49 1.50
N TYR A 8 9.96 -11.00 2.62
CA TYR A 8 11.29 -11.36 3.12
C TYR A 8 11.40 -12.87 3.40
N TRP A 9 10.30 -13.47 3.86
CA TRP A 9 10.19 -14.92 4.10
C TRP A 9 9.92 -15.75 2.84
N GLY A 10 10.03 -15.14 1.64
CA GLY A 10 9.94 -15.84 0.36
C GLY A 10 8.52 -15.97 -0.21
N LEU A 11 7.49 -15.42 0.44
CA LEU A 11 6.14 -15.44 -0.11
C LEU A 11 6.05 -14.48 -1.30
N GLN A 12 5.73 -15.02 -2.48
CA GLN A 12 5.57 -14.23 -3.70
C GLN A 12 4.45 -13.21 -3.57
N SER A 13 4.59 -12.07 -4.26
CA SER A 13 3.62 -10.97 -4.19
C SER A 13 2.25 -11.33 -4.78
N GLY A 14 2.22 -12.22 -5.77
CA GLY A 14 1.04 -12.53 -6.57
C GLY A 14 0.66 -11.40 -7.54
N PRO A 15 -0.53 -11.51 -8.18
CA PRO A 15 -1.03 -10.49 -9.10
C PRO A 15 -1.15 -9.10 -8.48
N TYR A 16 -0.96 -8.08 -9.30
CA TYR A 16 -1.24 -6.70 -8.94
C TYR A 16 -2.76 -6.46 -8.93
N VAL A 17 -3.23 -5.73 -7.92
CA VAL A 17 -4.63 -5.33 -7.78
C VAL A 17 -4.71 -3.87 -7.34
N MET A 18 -5.65 -3.11 -7.91
CA MET A 18 -5.95 -1.76 -7.47
C MET A 18 -7.15 -1.83 -6.53
N LEU A 19 -6.93 -1.63 -5.23
CA LEU A 19 -7.99 -1.66 -4.24
C LEU A 19 -8.79 -0.35 -4.29
N PRO A 20 -10.13 -0.40 -4.30
CA PRO A 20 -10.97 0.79 -4.16
C PRO A 20 -10.58 1.54 -2.89
N LEU A 21 -10.37 2.86 -3.00
CA LEU A 21 -9.96 3.78 -1.94
C LEU A 21 -8.54 3.56 -1.38
N LEU A 22 -8.11 2.31 -1.17
CA LEU A 22 -6.82 1.97 -0.56
C LEU A 22 -5.63 2.03 -1.52
N GLY A 23 -5.88 1.98 -2.83
CA GLY A 23 -4.84 2.19 -3.86
C GLY A 23 -4.12 0.92 -4.33
N PRO A 24 -2.92 1.06 -4.91
CA PRO A 24 -2.19 -0.05 -5.52
C PRO A 24 -1.74 -1.07 -4.48
N SER A 25 -1.89 -2.36 -4.78
CA SER A 25 -1.51 -3.46 -3.89
C SER A 25 -1.16 -4.72 -4.71
N THR A 26 -0.56 -5.72 -4.07
CA THR A 26 -0.57 -7.10 -4.59
C THR A 26 -1.53 -7.98 -3.78
N VAL A 27 -1.83 -9.19 -4.24
CA VAL A 27 -2.66 -10.15 -3.47
C VAL A 27 -2.07 -10.42 -2.08
N ARG A 28 -0.75 -10.67 -2.00
CA ARG A 28 -0.06 -10.85 -0.72
C ARG A 28 -0.25 -9.65 0.20
N ASP A 29 0.02 -8.45 -0.33
CA ASP A 29 -0.02 -7.22 0.46
C ASP A 29 -1.45 -6.85 0.84
N ALA A 30 -2.44 -7.16 0.00
CA ALA A 30 -3.86 -6.93 0.30
C ALA A 30 -4.34 -7.80 1.45
N LEU A 31 -3.92 -9.07 1.50
CA LEU A 31 -4.22 -9.96 2.63
C LEU A 31 -3.45 -9.54 3.89
N ALA A 32 -2.23 -9.04 3.74
CA ALA A 32 -1.42 -8.54 4.85
C ALA A 32 -2.00 -7.29 5.54
N LYS A 33 -2.87 -6.53 4.87
CA LYS A 33 -3.58 -5.40 5.49
C LYS A 33 -4.45 -5.83 6.69
N TYR A 34 -4.94 -7.07 6.73
CA TYR A 34 -5.74 -7.55 7.86
C TYR A 34 -4.92 -7.60 9.16
N PRO A 35 -3.77 -8.30 9.24
CA PRO A 35 -2.91 -8.22 10.42
C PRO A 35 -2.34 -6.82 10.66
N ASP A 36 -2.03 -6.04 9.61
CA ASP A 36 -1.55 -4.66 9.78
C ASP A 36 -2.57 -3.76 10.49
N SER A 37 -3.87 -3.98 10.24
CA SER A 37 -4.95 -3.20 10.87
C SER A 37 -4.97 -3.29 12.40
N TYR A 38 -4.31 -4.28 13.00
CA TYR A 38 -4.17 -4.37 14.46
C TYR A 38 -3.19 -3.34 15.02
N THR A 39 -2.27 -2.82 14.21
CA THR A 39 -1.34 -1.76 14.62
C THR A 39 -1.95 -0.36 14.55
N GLU A 40 -3.14 -0.24 13.98
CA GLU A 40 -3.76 1.05 13.72
C GLU A 40 -4.52 1.55 14.96
N PRO A 41 -4.24 2.77 15.45
CA PRO A 41 -4.73 3.24 16.76
C PRO A 41 -6.25 3.39 16.82
N TYR A 42 -6.91 3.69 15.70
CA TYR A 42 -8.36 3.85 15.67
C TYR A 42 -9.11 2.54 15.96
N ARG A 43 -8.48 1.37 15.77
CA ARG A 43 -9.10 0.06 16.07
C ARG A 43 -9.47 -0.07 17.54
N TYR A 44 -8.74 0.60 18.41
CA TYR A 44 -8.93 0.58 19.86
C TYR A 44 -9.90 1.66 20.37
N ILE A 45 -10.49 2.46 19.48
CA ILE A 45 -11.52 3.44 19.83
C ILE A 45 -12.87 2.73 19.96
N ASN A 46 -13.38 2.63 21.19
CA ASN A 46 -14.68 2.01 21.48
C ASN A 46 -15.87 2.82 20.91
N HIS A 47 -15.73 4.15 20.82
CA HIS A 47 -16.77 5.01 20.27
C HIS A 47 -16.86 4.87 18.74
N VAL A 48 -17.82 4.07 18.29
CA VAL A 48 -18.00 3.69 16.87
C VAL A 48 -18.06 4.89 15.92
N PRO A 49 -18.82 5.97 16.21
CA PRO A 49 -18.83 7.15 15.33
C PRO A 49 -17.44 7.76 15.16
N THR A 50 -16.69 7.96 16.26
CA THR A 50 -15.34 8.54 16.21
C THR A 50 -14.38 7.64 15.45
N ARG A 51 -14.44 6.32 15.66
CA ARG A 51 -13.63 5.36 14.91
C ARG A 51 -13.87 5.48 13.40
N ASN A 52 -15.13 5.48 13.00
CA ASN A 52 -15.49 5.54 11.58
C ASN A 52 -15.11 6.89 10.96
N THR A 53 -15.27 7.99 11.70
CA THR A 53 -14.83 9.32 11.26
C THR A 53 -13.31 9.38 11.11
N ALA A 54 -12.54 8.83 12.06
CA ALA A 54 -11.09 8.79 11.97
C ALA A 54 -10.61 8.00 10.74
N LEU A 55 -11.19 6.82 10.50
CA LEU A 55 -10.89 6.02 9.30
C LEU A 55 -11.26 6.77 8.01
N ALA A 56 -12.43 7.42 7.96
CA ALA A 56 -12.85 8.17 6.79
C ALA A 56 -11.90 9.34 6.49
N VAL A 57 -11.48 10.08 7.53
CA VAL A 57 -10.52 11.19 7.40
C VAL A 57 -9.17 10.68 6.90
N ASP A 58 -8.66 9.59 7.45
CA ASP A 58 -7.38 8.99 7.04
C ASP A 58 -7.38 8.57 5.56
N VAL A 59 -8.47 7.93 5.12
CA VAL A 59 -8.65 7.55 3.71
C VAL A 59 -8.67 8.78 2.80
N VAL A 60 -9.39 9.83 3.18
CA VAL A 60 -9.48 11.07 2.39
C VAL A 60 -8.12 11.78 2.35
N ASP A 61 -7.43 11.89 3.48
CA ASP A 61 -6.11 12.53 3.59
C ASP A 61 -5.06 11.80 2.76
N THR A 62 -5.03 10.47 2.84
CA THR A 62 -4.16 9.63 2.01
C THR A 62 -4.42 9.87 0.52
N ARG A 63 -5.69 9.96 0.09
CA ARG A 63 -5.98 10.25 -1.32
C ARG A 63 -5.61 11.67 -1.71
N ALA A 64 -5.85 12.64 -0.84
CA ALA A 64 -5.51 14.03 -1.07
C ALA A 64 -4.00 14.24 -1.26
N SER A 65 -3.17 13.58 -0.44
CA SER A 65 -1.70 13.66 -0.53
C SER A 65 -1.16 13.11 -1.85
N LEU A 66 -1.82 12.11 -2.43
CA LEU A 66 -1.41 11.50 -3.70
C LEU A 66 -1.87 12.27 -4.95
N LEU A 67 -2.92 13.09 -4.85
CA LEU A 67 -3.48 13.83 -5.99
C LEU A 67 -2.44 14.72 -6.69
N SER A 68 -1.56 15.37 -5.94
CA SER A 68 -0.52 16.24 -6.49
C SER A 68 0.52 15.44 -7.27
N ALA A 69 0.92 14.27 -6.76
CA ALA A 69 1.85 13.38 -7.46
C ALA A 69 1.23 12.80 -8.74
N GLU A 70 -0.05 12.43 -8.69
CA GLU A 70 -0.75 11.85 -9.83
C GLU A 70 -0.89 12.84 -11.00
N LYS A 71 -1.07 14.14 -10.71
CA LYS A 71 -1.14 15.19 -11.73
C LYS A 71 0.14 15.35 -12.54
N MET A 72 1.29 14.94 -12.00
CA MET A 72 2.58 14.98 -12.70
C MET A 72 2.78 13.81 -13.66
N ILE A 73 1.99 12.74 -13.52
CA ILE A 73 2.10 11.55 -14.38
C ILE A 73 1.58 11.89 -15.78
N ARG A 74 2.39 11.58 -16.79
CA ARG A 74 2.03 11.72 -18.21
C ARG A 74 1.88 10.34 -18.85
N GLY A 75 0.91 10.21 -19.77
CA GLY A 75 0.65 8.94 -20.47
C GLY A 75 -0.31 8.01 -19.70
N ASP A 76 -0.09 6.71 -19.81
CA ASP A 76 -0.91 5.70 -19.11
C ASP A 76 -0.62 5.69 -17.61
N LYS A 77 -1.51 6.35 -16.86
CA LYS A 77 -1.46 6.44 -15.40
C LYS A 77 -1.48 5.07 -14.73
N TYR A 78 -2.28 4.13 -15.23
CA TYR A 78 -2.45 2.85 -14.56
C TYR A 78 -1.15 2.04 -14.63
N SER A 79 -0.57 1.94 -15.81
CA SER A 79 0.71 1.24 -16.01
C SER A 79 1.84 1.91 -15.25
N PHE A 80 1.90 3.24 -15.23
CA PHE A 80 2.91 3.97 -14.47
C PHE A 80 2.81 3.69 -12.96
N ILE A 81 1.61 3.84 -12.38
CA ILE A 81 1.38 3.60 -10.94
C ILE A 81 1.69 2.14 -10.57
N ARG A 82 1.24 1.19 -11.41
CA ARG A 82 1.51 -0.24 -11.21
C ARG A 82 3.00 -0.52 -11.16
N ASN A 83 3.77 -0.04 -12.14
CA ASN A 83 5.20 -0.30 -12.23
C ASN A 83 5.95 0.37 -11.08
N ALA A 84 5.63 1.63 -10.77
CA ALA A 84 6.22 2.35 -9.64
C ALA A 84 5.94 1.65 -8.30
N TYR A 85 4.72 1.17 -8.09
CA TYR A 85 4.36 0.40 -6.90
C TYR A 85 5.16 -0.89 -6.78
N LEU A 86 5.21 -1.70 -7.86
CA LEU A 86 5.90 -2.99 -7.85
C LEU A 86 7.41 -2.84 -7.62
N GLN A 87 8.05 -1.87 -8.29
CA GLN A 87 9.47 -1.58 -8.11
C GLN A 87 9.79 -1.15 -6.67
N ASN A 88 9.02 -0.20 -6.13
CA ASN A 88 9.18 0.24 -4.74
C ASN A 88 8.93 -0.91 -3.75
N ARG A 89 7.95 -1.77 -4.05
CA ARG A 89 7.64 -2.91 -3.17
C ARG A 89 8.75 -3.95 -3.16
N GLU A 90 9.29 -4.28 -4.33
CA GLU A 90 10.43 -5.19 -4.45
C GLU A 90 11.65 -4.63 -3.71
N PHE A 91 11.95 -3.34 -3.89
CA PHE A 91 13.01 -2.64 -3.17
C PHE A 91 12.86 -2.76 -1.65
N LYS A 92 11.65 -2.54 -1.11
CA LYS A 92 11.38 -2.69 0.33
C LYS A 92 11.53 -4.12 0.83
N VAL A 93 11.10 -5.11 0.05
CA VAL A 93 11.22 -6.53 0.44
C VAL A 93 12.69 -6.98 0.50
N LYS A 94 13.55 -6.39 -0.33
CA LYS A 94 15.00 -6.66 -0.36
C LYS A 94 15.80 -5.75 0.58
N ASP A 95 15.16 -5.09 1.55
CA ASP A 95 15.78 -4.15 2.49
C ASP A 95 16.66 -3.06 1.83
N GLY A 96 16.26 -2.65 0.61
CA GLY A 96 16.95 -1.62 -0.15
C GLY A 96 18.14 -2.11 -0.98
N GLU A 97 18.43 -3.41 -0.99
CA GLU A 97 19.40 -3.99 -1.90
C GLU A 97 18.80 -4.11 -3.31
N VAL A 98 19.20 -3.19 -4.18
CA VAL A 98 19.02 -3.33 -5.63
C VAL A 98 20.17 -4.19 -6.13
N LYS A 99 19.88 -5.39 -6.61
CA LYS A 99 20.84 -6.11 -7.45
C LYS A 99 20.96 -5.32 -8.75
N ASP A 100 22.07 -4.60 -8.87
CA ASP A 100 22.43 -3.89 -10.08
C ASP A 100 23.00 -4.93 -11.05
N ASP A 101 22.22 -5.35 -12.03
CA ASP A 101 22.61 -6.35 -13.03
C ASP A 101 23.42 -5.69 -14.18
N PHE A 102 24.42 -4.86 -13.84
CA PHE A 102 25.40 -4.29 -14.79
C PHE A 102 26.75 -5.01 -14.72
#